data_AF-A0A6J7T5K7-F1
#
_entry.id   AF-A0A6J7T5K7-F1
#
_cell.length_a   1.000
_cell.length_b   1.000
_cell.length_c   1.000
_cell.angle_alpha   90.00
_cell.angle_beta   90.00
_cell.angle_gamma   90.00
#
_symmetry.space_group_name_H-M   'P 1'
#
loop_
_entity.id
_entity.type
_entity.pdbx_description
1 polymer ?
#
loop_
_entity_poly.entity_id
_entity_poly.type
_entity_poly.pdbx_seq_one_letter_code
_entity_poly.pdbx_strand_id
1 'polypeptide(L)'
;MSFPGGRVEEGESIIEAALRETHEEVGIDSSLITVHGRLSPLSTFVSRSYIVPIVASVEYKPELTLSDSEVERAVWVPLAELVRSDTFSWEWWSFSTVDLSSNRPMFFFHLDDETVWGATARILHELLCVLHRVEVLELPNW
;
A
#
# COMPACT_ATOMS: atom_id res chain seq x y z
N MET A 1 8.60 4.62 -1.07
CA MET A 1 8.08 3.69 -0.04
C MET A 1 6.86 2.95 -0.57
N SER A 2 6.79 1.64 -0.32
CA SER A 2 5.66 0.77 -0.69
C SER A 2 5.40 -0.25 0.41
N PHE A 3 4.28 -0.98 0.31
CA PHE A 3 4.08 -2.21 1.07
C PHE A 3 4.84 -3.36 0.39
N PRO A 4 5.18 -4.44 1.12
CA PRO A 4 5.71 -5.64 0.51
C PRO A 4 4.75 -6.22 -0.52
N GLY A 5 5.27 -6.73 -1.64
CA GLY A 5 4.47 -7.38 -2.64
C GLY A 5 5.08 -7.34 -4.04
N GLY A 6 4.74 -8.35 -4.82
CA GLY A 6 5.21 -8.51 -6.19
C GLY A 6 4.19 -9.16 -7.10
N ARG A 7 4.67 -9.89 -8.10
CA ARG A 7 3.80 -10.50 -9.11
C ARG A 7 3.27 -11.83 -8.61
N VAL A 8 2.03 -12.13 -9.00
CA VAL A 8 1.46 -13.46 -8.86
C VAL A 8 2.15 -14.40 -9.86
N GLU A 9 2.79 -15.44 -9.35
CA GLU A 9 3.42 -16.52 -10.10
C GLU A 9 2.40 -17.59 -10.56
N GLU A 10 2.85 -18.50 -11.42
CA GLU A 10 1.97 -19.56 -11.93
C GLU A 10 1.61 -20.55 -10.81
N GLY A 11 0.32 -20.73 -10.57
CA GLY A 11 -0.20 -21.71 -9.61
C GLY A 11 -0.41 -21.16 -8.20
N GLU A 12 -0.06 -19.90 -7.92
CA GLU A 12 -0.35 -19.26 -6.63
C GLU A 12 -1.60 -18.38 -6.69
N SER A 13 -2.30 -18.27 -5.56
CA SER A 13 -3.34 -17.29 -5.31
C SER A 13 -2.73 -15.92 -4.96
N ILE A 14 -3.55 -14.87 -5.03
CA ILE A 14 -3.15 -13.51 -4.64
C ILE A 14 -2.65 -13.45 -3.19
N ILE A 15 -3.26 -14.23 -2.30
CA ILE A 15 -2.86 -14.26 -0.88
C ILE A 15 -1.51 -14.97 -0.74
N GLU A 16 -1.32 -16.10 -1.42
CA GLU A 16 -0.03 -16.82 -1.40
C GLU A 16 1.11 -15.94 -1.94
N ALA A 17 0.88 -15.21 -3.04
CA ALA A 17 1.83 -14.23 -3.57
C ALA A 17 2.19 -13.17 -2.53
N ALA A 18 1.19 -12.55 -1.88
CA ALA A 18 1.43 -11.51 -0.88
C ALA A 18 2.24 -12.04 0.32
N LEU A 19 1.98 -13.27 0.77
CA LEU A 19 2.70 -13.89 1.88
C LEU A 19 4.14 -14.26 1.50
N ARG A 20 4.34 -14.81 0.30
CA ARG A 20 5.68 -15.13 -0.24
C ARG A 20 6.54 -13.87 -0.34
N GLU A 21 6.03 -12.84 -1.01
CA GLU A 21 6.73 -11.57 -1.23
C GLU A 21 7.04 -10.87 0.11
N THR A 22 6.11 -10.91 1.06
CA THR A 22 6.37 -10.38 2.43
C THR A 22 7.51 -11.12 3.12
N HIS A 23 7.59 -12.45 2.96
CA HIS A 23 8.70 -13.23 3.50
C HIS A 23 10.01 -12.94 2.76
N GLU A 24 9.99 -12.86 1.44
CA GLU A 24 11.18 -12.59 0.61
C GLU A 24 11.76 -11.19 0.86
N GLU A 25 10.91 -10.17 0.93
CA GLU A 25 11.35 -8.78 1.06
C GLU A 25 11.77 -8.40 2.50
N VAL A 26 11.01 -8.84 3.50
CA VAL A 26 11.18 -8.38 4.90
C VAL A 26 11.27 -9.50 5.95
N GLY A 27 11.28 -10.77 5.52
CA GLY A 27 11.59 -11.92 6.39
C GLY A 27 10.49 -12.31 7.36
N ILE A 28 9.26 -11.81 7.20
CA ILE A 28 8.15 -12.17 8.10
C ILE A 28 7.58 -13.54 7.68
N ASP A 29 7.63 -14.50 8.61
CA ASP A 29 7.07 -15.83 8.40
C ASP A 29 5.54 -15.80 8.28
N SER A 30 5.02 -16.46 7.25
CA SER A 30 3.58 -16.54 6.96
C SER A 30 2.74 -17.13 8.11
N SER A 31 3.32 -17.99 8.96
CA SER A 31 2.65 -18.57 10.13
C SER A 31 2.32 -17.54 11.22
N LEU A 32 2.97 -16.37 11.21
CA LEU A 32 2.71 -15.27 12.12
C LEU A 32 1.59 -14.35 11.61
N ILE A 33 1.17 -14.51 10.36
CA ILE A 33 0.27 -13.59 9.66
C ILE A 33 -1.17 -14.10 9.73
N THR A 34 -2.07 -13.26 10.24
CA THR A 34 -3.52 -13.47 10.13
C THR A 34 -4.09 -12.55 9.07
N VAL A 35 -4.64 -13.13 8.00
CA VAL A 35 -5.27 -12.38 6.89
C VAL A 35 -6.71 -12.03 7.24
N HIS A 36 -7.08 -10.76 7.09
CA HIS A 36 -8.42 -10.24 7.37
C HIS A 36 -9.28 -10.05 6.11
N GLY A 37 -8.64 -9.84 4.97
CA GLY A 37 -9.32 -9.64 3.70
C GLY A 37 -8.48 -8.83 2.72
N ARG A 38 -9.18 -8.21 1.76
CA ARG A 38 -8.57 -7.35 0.75
C ARG A 38 -9.28 -6.00 0.68
N LEU A 39 -8.52 -4.97 0.33
CA LEU A 39 -9.06 -3.66 -0.02
C LEU A 39 -9.47 -3.63 -1.50
N SER A 40 -9.98 -2.48 -1.96
CA SER A 40 -10.35 -2.28 -3.35
C SER A 40 -9.11 -2.41 -4.25
N PRO A 41 -9.19 -3.22 -5.32
CA PRO A 41 -8.13 -3.26 -6.30
C PRO A 41 -7.93 -1.91 -6.98
N LEU A 42 -6.69 -1.58 -7.31
CA LEU A 42 -6.35 -0.37 -8.04
C LEU A 42 -5.44 -0.70 -9.22
N SER A 43 -5.74 -0.09 -10.36
CA SER A 43 -4.81 -0.03 -11.48
C SER A 43 -3.87 1.15 -11.29
N THR A 44 -2.62 1.04 -11.71
CA THR A 44 -1.65 2.14 -11.74
C THR A 44 -1.45 2.64 -13.15
N PHE A 45 -1.44 3.96 -13.32
CA PHE A 45 -1.32 4.56 -14.65
C PHE A 45 0.08 4.38 -15.25
N VAL A 46 1.12 4.60 -14.44
CA VAL A 46 2.51 4.63 -14.91
C VAL A 46 3.04 3.22 -15.16
N SER A 47 2.90 2.32 -14.18
CA SER A 47 3.42 0.95 -14.29
C SER A 47 2.43 -0.04 -14.92
N ARG A 48 1.19 0.39 -15.19
CA ARG A 48 0.10 -0.46 -15.73
C ARG A 48 -0.12 -1.73 -14.89
N SER A 49 0.08 -1.61 -13.59
CA SER A 49 -0.04 -2.71 -12.64
C SER A 49 -1.47 -2.76 -12.11
N TYR A 50 -2.03 -3.97 -11.95
CA TYR A 50 -3.28 -4.20 -11.23
C TYR A 50 -2.94 -4.74 -9.85
N ILE A 51 -3.12 -3.90 -8.83
CA ILE A 51 -2.73 -4.17 -7.45
C ILE A 51 -3.97 -4.61 -6.66
N VAL A 52 -3.84 -5.70 -5.91
CA VAL A 52 -4.86 -6.19 -4.98
C VAL A 52 -4.28 -6.14 -3.56
N PRO A 53 -4.60 -5.12 -2.75
CA PRO A 53 -4.02 -4.98 -1.43
C PRO A 53 -4.63 -5.99 -0.46
N ILE A 54 -3.78 -6.79 0.20
CA ILE A 54 -4.18 -7.73 1.24
C ILE A 54 -3.95 -7.09 2.60
N VAL A 55 -4.95 -7.17 3.48
CA VAL A 55 -4.87 -6.65 4.85
C VAL A 55 -4.66 -7.80 5.80
N ALA A 56 -3.61 -7.71 6.60
CA ALA A 56 -3.25 -8.73 7.56
C ALA A 56 -2.67 -8.11 8.83
N SER A 57 -2.62 -8.89 9.92
CA SER A 57 -1.96 -8.52 11.17
C SER A 57 -1.00 -9.60 11.62
N VAL A 58 0.00 -9.18 12.38
CA VAL A 58 0.91 -10.03 13.14
C VAL A 58 0.64 -9.83 14.64
N GLU A 59 0.75 -10.87 15.45
CA GLU A 59 0.40 -10.82 16.88
C GLU A 59 1.33 -9.88 17.68
N TYR A 60 2.60 -9.86 17.31
CA TYR A 60 3.62 -8.99 17.88
C TYR A 60 4.44 -8.37 16.74
N LYS A 61 5.17 -7.31 17.03
CA LYS A 61 6.08 -6.66 16.07
C LYS A 61 7.26 -7.62 15.76
N PRO A 62 7.35 -8.20 14.56
CA PRO A 62 8.42 -9.13 14.24
C PRO A 62 9.73 -8.37 13.99
N GLU A 63 10.85 -9.05 14.24
CA GLU A 63 12.15 -8.62 13.72
C GLU A 63 12.15 -8.78 12.20
N LEU A 64 12.66 -7.78 11.50
CA LEU A 64 12.69 -7.78 10.04
C LEU A 64 14.06 -8.24 9.55
N THR A 65 14.06 -9.11 8.55
CA THR A 65 15.28 -9.48 7.79
C THR A 65 15.08 -9.01 6.36
N LEU A 66 15.74 -7.92 6.00
CA LEU A 66 15.52 -7.26 4.71
C LEU A 66 16.31 -7.94 3.61
N SER A 67 15.71 -8.05 2.43
CA SER A 67 16.40 -8.47 1.22
C SER A 67 17.29 -7.36 0.69
N ASP A 68 18.61 -7.54 0.75
CA ASP A 68 19.60 -6.55 0.27
C ASP A 68 19.45 -6.21 -1.22
N SER A 69 18.83 -7.09 -2.02
CA SER A 69 18.65 -6.85 -3.46
C SER A 69 17.43 -5.98 -3.79
N GLU A 70 16.46 -5.87 -2.89
CA GLU A 70 15.15 -5.26 -3.19
C GLU A 70 14.72 -4.20 -2.16
N VAL A 71 15.16 -4.30 -0.91
CA VAL A 71 14.69 -3.45 0.20
C VAL A 71 15.87 -2.75 0.88
N GLU A 72 16.03 -1.46 0.59
CA GLU A 72 17.04 -0.62 1.25
C GLU A 72 16.69 -0.36 2.73
N ARG A 73 15.40 -0.20 3.04
CA ARG A 73 14.92 0.14 4.38
C ARG A 73 13.46 -0.24 4.57
N ALA A 74 13.13 -0.72 5.77
CA ALA A 74 11.75 -0.92 6.21
C ALA A 74 11.46 -0.10 7.46
N VAL A 75 10.22 0.37 7.59
CA VAL A 75 9.75 1.16 8.73
C VAL A 75 8.41 0.65 9.24
N TRP A 76 8.24 0.71 10.55
CA TRP A 76 6.95 0.54 11.21
C TRP A 76 6.39 1.90 11.55
N VAL A 77 5.23 2.24 11.01
CA VAL A 77 4.55 3.52 11.25
C VAL A 77 3.33 3.26 12.13
N PRO A 78 3.22 3.87 13.32
CA PRO A 78 2.03 3.77 14.14
C PRO A 78 0.80 4.33 13.39
N LEU A 79 -0.33 3.63 13.45
CA LEU A 79 -1.59 4.12 12.86
C LEU A 79 -1.98 5.51 13.40
N ALA A 80 -1.66 5.79 14.67
CA ALA A 80 -1.91 7.08 15.30
C ALA A 80 -1.12 8.23 14.65
N GLU A 81 0.05 7.95 14.08
CA GLU A 81 0.86 8.94 13.35
C GLU A 81 0.24 9.28 11.99
N LEU A 82 -0.33 8.28 11.32
CA LEU A 82 -0.98 8.43 10.02
C LEU A 82 -2.26 9.29 10.05
N VAL A 83 -2.85 9.50 11.22
CA VAL A 83 -4.10 10.26 11.40
C VAL A 83 -3.90 11.62 12.08
N ARG A 84 -2.66 12.07 12.28
CA ARG A 84 -2.41 13.42 12.78
C ARG A 84 -2.82 14.45 11.72
N SER A 85 -3.17 15.65 12.18
CA SER A 85 -3.67 16.73 11.33
C SER A 85 -2.65 17.24 10.31
N ASP A 86 -1.35 17.06 10.57
CA ASP A 86 -0.23 17.49 9.73
C ASP A 86 0.32 16.40 8.81
N THR A 87 -0.10 15.14 9.01
CA THR A 87 0.43 14.00 8.25
C THR A 87 -0.15 13.91 6.85
N PHE A 88 -1.43 14.20 6.65
CA PHE A 88 -2.10 13.96 5.37
C PHE A 88 -2.36 15.25 4.59
N SER A 89 -1.98 15.24 3.31
CA SER A 89 -2.41 16.26 2.34
C SER A 89 -2.75 15.63 1.00
N TRP A 90 -3.44 16.38 0.15
CA TRP A 90 -3.77 15.92 -1.19
C TRP A 90 -3.87 17.07 -2.19
N GLU A 91 -3.65 16.75 -3.47
CA GLU A 91 -3.66 17.71 -4.58
C GLU A 91 -4.38 17.12 -5.80
N TRP A 92 -5.02 17.97 -6.60
CA TRP A 92 -5.53 17.57 -7.92
C TRP A 92 -4.43 17.65 -8.96
N TRP A 93 -4.06 16.52 -9.55
CA TRP A 93 -3.10 16.47 -10.64
C TRP A 93 -3.81 16.15 -11.95
N SER A 94 -3.44 16.88 -13.01
CA SER A 94 -3.92 16.64 -14.37
C SER A 94 -2.95 15.72 -15.09
N PHE A 95 -3.42 14.53 -15.45
CA PHE A 95 -2.69 13.63 -16.31
C PHE A 95 -3.23 13.75 -17.73
N SER A 96 -2.39 14.17 -18.67
CA SER A 96 -2.69 14.18 -20.10
C SER A 96 -1.86 13.11 -20.81
N THR A 97 -2.52 12.09 -21.36
CA THR A 97 -1.96 11.30 -22.47
C THR A 97 -2.65 11.67 -23.77
N VAL A 98 -2.12 11.16 -24.89
CA VAL A 98 -2.61 11.44 -26.26
C VAL A 98 -4.14 11.23 -26.39
N ASP A 99 -4.71 10.31 -25.58
CA ASP A 99 -6.12 9.92 -25.70
C ASP A 99 -7.00 10.28 -24.48
N LEU A 100 -6.46 10.74 -23.35
CA LEU A 100 -7.23 11.03 -22.14
C LEU A 100 -6.62 12.16 -21.30
N SER A 101 -7.43 13.17 -20.97
CA SER A 101 -7.19 14.08 -19.85
C SER A 101 -8.00 13.61 -18.64
N SER A 102 -7.33 13.34 -17.52
CA SER A 102 -8.01 12.99 -16.28
C SER A 102 -7.41 13.73 -15.11
N ASN A 103 -8.25 14.50 -14.40
CA ASN A 103 -7.88 15.07 -13.11
C ASN A 103 -8.07 14.00 -12.05
N ARG A 104 -7.05 13.80 -11.20
CA ARG A 104 -7.06 12.76 -10.18
C ARG A 104 -6.46 13.31 -8.88
N PRO A 105 -6.98 12.93 -7.71
CA PRO A 105 -6.40 13.36 -6.47
C PRO A 105 -5.16 12.51 -6.17
N MET A 106 -4.05 13.19 -5.90
CA MET A 106 -2.82 12.61 -5.39
C MET A 106 -2.76 12.80 -3.89
N PHE A 107 -2.48 11.71 -3.20
CA PHE A 107 -2.46 11.63 -1.74
C PHE A 107 -1.02 11.57 -1.25
N PHE A 108 -0.76 12.26 -0.15
CA PHE A 108 0.54 12.36 0.47
C PHE A 108 0.39 12.14 1.98
N PHE A 109 1.19 11.22 2.51
CA PHE A 109 1.43 11.08 3.94
C PHE A 109 2.86 11.53 4.24
N HIS A 110 2.99 12.62 4.96
CA HIS A 110 4.25 13.23 5.39
C HIS A 110 4.67 12.62 6.72
N LEU A 111 5.60 11.68 6.66
CA LEU A 111 6.24 11.08 7.84
C LEU A 111 7.55 11.83 8.09
N ASP A 112 8.11 11.68 9.30
CA ASP A 112 9.27 12.48 9.73
C ASP A 112 10.44 12.48 8.73
N ASP A 113 10.77 11.31 8.18
CA ASP A 113 11.90 11.15 7.26
C ASP A 113 11.50 10.94 5.79
N GLU A 114 10.20 10.82 5.48
CA GLU A 114 9.75 10.36 4.17
C GLU A 114 8.35 10.86 3.80
N THR A 115 8.07 10.93 2.50
CA THR A 115 6.70 11.11 2.00
C THR A 115 6.21 9.83 1.33
N VAL A 116 5.12 9.27 1.83
CA VAL A 116 4.38 8.20 1.13
C VAL A 116 3.38 8.84 0.18
N TRP A 117 3.45 8.47 -1.10
CA TRP A 117 2.57 9.00 -2.14
C TRP A 117 2.23 7.93 -3.16
N GLY A 118 1.43 8.27 -4.17
CA GLY A 118 1.08 7.32 -5.22
C GLY A 118 0.24 6.16 -4.71
N ALA A 119 0.42 4.97 -5.31
CA ALA A 119 -0.46 3.81 -5.09
C ALA A 119 -0.51 3.44 -3.60
N THR A 120 0.64 3.49 -2.92
CA THR A 120 0.77 3.21 -1.49
C THR A 120 -0.05 4.18 -0.65
N ALA A 121 0.00 5.49 -0.93
CA ALA A 121 -0.82 6.47 -0.21
C ALA A 121 -2.32 6.27 -0.45
N ARG A 122 -2.73 5.84 -1.66
CA ARG A 122 -4.12 5.51 -1.95
C ARG A 122 -4.61 4.30 -1.15
N ILE A 123 -3.79 3.25 -1.07
CA ILE A 123 -4.08 2.06 -0.26
C ILE A 123 -4.17 2.44 1.23
N LEU A 124 -3.22 3.24 1.74
CA LEU A 124 -3.22 3.74 3.11
C LEU A 124 -4.49 4.52 3.44
N HIS A 125 -4.89 5.43 2.55
CA HIS A 125 -6.10 6.23 2.74
C HIS A 125 -7.35 5.33 2.83
N GLU A 126 -7.51 4.36 1.93
CA GLU A 126 -8.64 3.42 2.01
C GLU A 126 -8.62 2.60 3.30
N LEU A 127 -7.44 2.08 3.69
CA LEU A 127 -7.28 1.34 4.95
C LEU A 127 -7.76 2.18 6.15
N LEU A 128 -7.33 3.44 6.24
CA LEU A 128 -7.72 4.34 7.34
C LEU A 128 -9.22 4.63 7.32
N CYS A 129 -9.82 4.88 6.15
CA CYS A 129 -11.27 5.03 6.03
C CYS A 129 -12.03 3.80 6.56
N VAL A 130 -11.60 2.59 6.17
CA VAL A 130 -12.21 1.33 6.64
C VAL A 130 -12.07 1.16 8.15
N LEU A 131 -10.86 1.37 8.69
CA LEU A 131 -10.59 1.23 10.13
C LEU A 131 -11.39 2.21 10.98
N HIS A 132 -11.53 3.45 10.51
CA HIS A 132 -12.25 4.51 11.22
C HIS A 132 -13.74 4.60 10.86
N ARG A 133 -14.23 3.71 9.98
CA ARG A 133 -15.63 3.69 9.49
C ARG A 133 -16.06 5.03 8.89
N VAL A 134 -15.15 5.66 8.17
CA VAL A 134 -15.40 6.88 7.40
C VAL A 134 -15.71 6.46 5.97
N GLU A 135 -16.64 7.16 5.33
CA GLU A 135 -16.97 6.92 3.93
C GLU A 135 -15.72 7.11 3.05
N VAL A 136 -15.40 6.09 2.27
CA VAL A 136 -14.30 6.15 1.31
C VAL A 136 -14.76 7.05 0.17
N LEU A 137 -13.99 8.10 -0.15
CA LEU A 137 -14.25 8.87 -1.36
C LEU A 137 -14.23 7.91 -2.57
N GLU A 138 -15.28 7.91 -3.38
CA GLU A 138 -15.25 7.18 -4.65
C GLU A 138 -14.25 7.87 -5.58
N LEU A 139 -13.04 7.32 -5.63
CA LEU A 139 -11.95 7.85 -6.43
C LEU A 139 -11.88 7.11 -7.77
N PRO A 140 -11.70 7.81 -8.90
CA PRO A 140 -11.52 7.16 -10.19
C PRO A 140 -10.32 6.19 -10.15
N ASN A 141 -10.50 4.93 -10.59
CA ASN A 141 -9.38 3.99 -10.76
C ASN A 141 -8.37 4.53 -11.79
N TRP A 142 -7.05 4.36 -11.55
CA TRP A 142 -6.01 4.96 -12.39
C TRP A 142 -5.87 4.25 -13.73
#